data_AF-A0A6I3U4J4-F1
#
_entry.id   AF-A0A6I3U4J4-F1
#
_cell.length_a   1.000
_cell.length_b   1.000
_cell.length_c   1.000
_cell.angle_alpha   90.00
_cell.angle_beta   90.00
_cell.angle_gamma   90.00
#
_symmetry.space_group_name_H-M   'P 1'
#
loop_
_entity.id
_entity.type
_entity.pdbx_description
1 polymer ?
#
loop_
_entity_poly.entity_id
_entity_poly.type
_entity_poly.pdbx_seq_one_letter_code
_entity_poly.pdbx_strand_id
1 'polypeptide(L)'
;SYSIMREHTQDLIDEAQLERVAQLIDDAERVYFFGTGSSGLIAREMKLRFMRLGVVCEALTDQDGFAWTTSIMDENCLVLGFSLSGTTQSVLY
;
A
#
# COMPACT_ATOMS: atom_id res chain seq x y z
N SER A 1 -8.05 -17.71 19.97
CA SER A 1 -7.85 -16.32 19.53
C SER A 1 -7.19 -16.19 18.15
N TYR A 2 -6.18 -16.99 17.78
CA TYR A 2 -5.62 -16.99 16.42
C TYR A 2 -6.56 -17.49 15.32
N SER A 3 -7.54 -18.34 15.67
CA SER A 3 -8.49 -18.93 14.72
C SER A 3 -9.56 -17.94 14.23
N ILE A 4 -10.04 -17.03 15.09
CA ILE A 4 -11.12 -16.08 14.74
C ILE A 4 -10.63 -14.99 13.77
N MET A 5 -9.34 -14.61 13.83
CA MET A 5 -8.76 -13.66 12.87
C MET A 5 -8.66 -14.25 11.45
N ARG A 6 -8.57 -15.59 11.33
CA ARG A 6 -8.45 -16.27 10.03
C ARG A 6 -9.81 -16.45 9.35
N GLU A 7 -10.87 -16.70 10.11
CA GLU A 7 -12.22 -16.88 9.53
C GLU A 7 -12.79 -15.59 8.93
N HIS A 8 -12.53 -14.42 9.51
CA HIS A 8 -13.01 -13.14 8.95
C HIS A 8 -12.26 -12.64 7.70
N THR A 9 -11.18 -13.30 7.29
CA THR A 9 -10.38 -12.88 6.11
C THR A 9 -10.75 -13.67 4.85
N GLN A 10 -11.38 -14.85 5.00
CA GLN A 10 -11.62 -15.76 3.87
C GLN A 10 -12.85 -15.39 3.03
N ASP A 11 -13.84 -14.72 3.61
CA ASP A 11 -15.07 -14.29 2.91
C ASP A 11 -15.02 -12.84 2.40
N LEU A 12 -13.88 -12.14 2.55
CA LEU A 12 -13.72 -10.71 2.19
C LEU A 12 -12.84 -10.47 0.95
N ILE A 13 -12.39 -11.53 0.28
CA ILE A 13 -11.54 -11.40 -0.90
C ILE A 13 -12.44 -11.29 -2.14
N ASP A 14 -12.70 -10.05 -2.56
CA ASP A 14 -13.25 -9.75 -3.87
C ASP A 14 -12.15 -9.97 -4.92
N GLU A 15 -12.25 -11.09 -5.65
CA GLU A 15 -11.29 -11.47 -6.69
C GLU A 15 -11.21 -10.40 -7.80
N ALA A 16 -12.33 -9.76 -8.15
CA ALA A 16 -12.36 -8.69 -9.14
C ALA A 16 -11.68 -7.41 -8.62
N GLN A 17 -11.75 -7.14 -7.31
CA GLN A 17 -10.97 -6.07 -6.70
C GLN A 17 -9.48 -6.39 -6.72
N LEU A 18 -9.10 -7.64 -6.41
CA LEU A 18 -7.70 -8.05 -6.41
C LEU A 18 -7.07 -7.95 -7.81
N GLU A 19 -7.78 -8.42 -8.84
CA GLU A 19 -7.33 -8.32 -10.23
C GLU A 19 -7.17 -6.85 -10.66
N ARG A 20 -8.12 -5.98 -10.28
CA ARG A 20 -8.02 -4.54 -10.56
C ARG A 20 -6.81 -3.90 -9.90
N VAL A 21 -6.52 -4.25 -8.64
CA VAL A 21 -5.33 -3.73 -7.94
C VAL A 21 -4.06 -4.26 -8.59
N ALA A 22 -4.04 -5.53 -9.02
CA ALA A 22 -2.90 -6.09 -9.74
C ALA A 22 -2.65 -5.34 -11.06
N GLN A 23 -3.70 -5.03 -11.83
CA GLN A 23 -3.57 -4.26 -13.07
C GLN A 23 -3.05 -2.85 -12.81
N LEU A 24 -3.56 -2.16 -11.79
CA LEU A 24 -3.06 -0.83 -11.42
C LEU A 24 -1.56 -0.85 -11.06
N ILE A 25 -1.08 -1.93 -10.43
CA ILE A 25 0.33 -2.10 -10.10
C ILE A 25 1.17 -2.35 -11.36
N ASP A 26 0.66 -3.13 -12.31
CA ASP A 26 1.35 -3.45 -13.57
C ASP A 26 1.43 -2.23 -14.51
N ASP A 27 0.38 -1.41 -14.54
CA ASP A 27 0.31 -0.19 -15.36
C ASP A 27 1.15 0.96 -14.79
N ALA A 28 1.44 0.96 -13.49
CA ALA A 28 2.17 2.05 -12.83
C ALA A 28 3.68 1.97 -13.09
N GLU A 29 4.28 3.08 -13.50
CA GLU A 29 5.74 3.18 -13.61
C GLU A 29 6.43 3.13 -12.24
N ARG A 30 5.70 3.55 -11.19
CA ARG A 30 6.21 3.56 -9.82
C ARG A 30 5.11 3.37 -8.80
N VAL A 31 5.35 2.47 -7.84
CA VAL A 31 4.43 2.20 -6.73
C VAL A 31 4.99 2.71 -5.41
N TYR A 32 4.18 3.44 -4.65
CA TYR A 32 4.53 3.93 -3.33
C TYR A 32 3.67 3.26 -2.26
N PHE A 33 4.32 2.74 -1.22
CA PHE A 33 3.67 2.13 -0.07
C PHE A 33 3.70 3.10 1.10
N PHE A 34 2.53 3.61 1.51
CA PHE A 34 2.43 4.59 2.59
C PHE A 34 1.88 3.94 3.85
N GLY A 35 2.54 4.14 4.98
CA GLY A 35 1.98 3.74 6.27
C GLY A 35 2.82 4.24 7.43
N THR A 36 2.18 4.72 8.49
CA THR A 36 2.89 5.19 9.71
C THR A 36 2.80 4.16 10.83
N GLY A 37 3.76 4.17 11.75
CA GLY A 37 3.76 3.24 12.90
C GLY A 37 3.82 1.77 12.48
N SER A 38 2.93 0.93 12.99
CA SER A 38 2.86 -0.50 12.62
C SER A 38 2.53 -0.71 11.13
N SER A 39 1.68 0.13 10.55
CA SER A 39 1.39 0.12 9.11
C SER A 39 2.62 0.44 8.27
N GLY A 40 3.59 1.18 8.80
CA GLY A 40 4.87 1.42 8.14
C GLY A 40 5.76 0.19 8.05
N LEU A 41 5.65 -0.75 9.00
CA LEU A 41 6.33 -2.04 8.90
C LEU A 41 5.76 -2.86 7.74
N ILE A 42 4.43 -2.86 7.58
CA ILE A 42 3.76 -3.52 6.46
C ILE A 42 4.15 -2.86 5.13
N ALA A 43 4.16 -1.53 5.06
CA ALA A 43 4.60 -0.81 3.85
C ALA A 43 6.01 -1.22 3.41
N ARG A 44 6.96 -1.32 4.36
CA ARG A 44 8.33 -1.77 4.09
C ARG A 44 8.40 -3.24 3.66
N GLU A 45 7.61 -4.10 4.29
CA GLU A 45 7.53 -5.51 3.90
C GLU A 45 6.98 -5.67 2.48
N MET A 46 5.94 -4.90 2.13
CA MET A 46 5.39 -4.90 0.77
C MET A 46 6.42 -4.41 -0.24
N LYS A 47 7.13 -3.31 0.02
CA LYS A 47 8.26 -2.88 -0.83
C LYS A 47 9.23 -4.05 -1.10
N LEU A 48 9.68 -4.76 -0.07
CA LEU A 48 10.62 -5.88 -0.24
C LEU A 48 10.04 -7.01 -1.11
N ARG A 49 8.75 -7.33 -0.95
CA ARG A 49 8.07 -8.37 -1.74
C ARG A 49 7.90 -7.94 -3.20
N PHE A 50 7.44 -6.72 -3.44
CA PHE A 50 7.18 -6.18 -4.78
C PHE A 50 8.46 -5.87 -5.55
N MET A 51 9.52 -5.40 -4.88
CA MET A 51 10.86 -5.30 -5.48
C MET A 51 11.36 -6.66 -6.00
N ARG A 52 11.11 -7.76 -5.27
CA ARG A 52 11.50 -9.10 -5.73
C ARG A 52 10.70 -9.58 -6.95
N LEU A 53 9.53 -8.98 -7.19
CA LEU A 53 8.70 -9.21 -8.38
C LEU A 53 9.07 -8.28 -9.54
N GLY A 54 10.07 -7.41 -9.39
CA GLY A 54 10.50 -6.46 -10.41
C GLY A 54 9.75 -5.13 -10.42
N VAL A 55 8.85 -4.90 -9.46
CA VAL A 55 8.09 -3.65 -9.37
C VAL A 55 8.98 -2.53 -8.83
N VAL A 56 9.05 -1.42 -9.55
CA VAL A 56 9.75 -0.21 -9.13
C VAL A 56 8.93 0.45 -8.02
N CYS A 57 9.43 0.39 -6.78
CA CYS A 57 8.65 0.86 -5.64
C CYS A 57 9.46 1.40 -4.46
N GLU A 58 8.79 2.20 -3.63
CA GLU A 58 9.34 2.81 -2.42
C GLU A 58 8.32 2.76 -1.27
N ALA A 59 8.80 2.71 -0.02
CA ALA A 59 7.97 2.73 1.17
C ALA A 59 8.28 3.97 2.01
N LEU A 60 7.26 4.78 2.25
CA LEU A 60 7.35 5.96 3.11
C LEU A 60 6.63 5.69 4.42
N THR A 61 7.19 6.22 5.51
CA THR A 61 6.71 5.89 6.87
C THR A 61 6.46 7.09 7.78
N ASP A 62 6.59 8.29 7.24
CA ASP A 62 6.45 9.57 7.94
C ASP A 62 5.69 10.56 7.06
N GLN A 63 5.07 11.56 7.71
CA GLN A 63 4.17 12.49 7.03
C GLN A 63 4.90 13.45 6.09
N ASP A 64 6.12 13.86 6.44
CA ASP A 64 6.93 14.74 5.60
C ASP A 64 7.29 14.04 4.29
N GLY A 65 7.69 12.77 4.36
CA GLY A 65 7.92 11.92 3.20
C GLY A 65 6.71 11.81 2.30
N PHE A 66 5.51 11.58 2.86
CA PHE A 66 4.28 11.54 2.08
C PHE A 66 4.06 12.84 1.31
N ALA A 67 4.12 13.98 2.00
CA ALA A 67 3.88 15.29 1.39
C ALA A 67 4.90 15.63 0.28
N TRP A 68 6.18 15.31 0.49
CA TRP A 68 7.20 15.54 -0.53
C TRP A 68 6.99 14.65 -1.74
N THR A 69 6.72 13.37 -1.53
CA THR A 69 6.51 12.44 -2.63
C THR A 69 5.25 12.75 -3.42
N THR A 70 4.12 13.05 -2.77
CA THR A 70 2.88 13.41 -3.48
C THR A 70 3.05 14.68 -4.31
N SER A 71 3.90 15.62 -3.89
CA SER A 71 4.18 16.85 -4.65
C SER A 71 4.95 16.65 -5.97
N ILE A 72 5.62 15.50 -6.13
CA ILE A 72 6.43 15.18 -7.32
C ILE A 72 5.86 14.00 -8.13
N MET A 73 4.71 13.47 -7.72
CA MET A 73 4.03 12.39 -8.43
C MET A 73 3.30 12.91 -9.67
N ASP A 74 3.19 12.05 -10.67
CA ASP A 74 2.40 12.24 -11.88
C ASP A 74 1.33 11.15 -12.00
N GLU A 75 0.57 11.16 -13.10
CA GLU A 75 -0.48 10.16 -13.37
C GLU A 75 0.03 8.72 -13.50
N ASN A 76 1.34 8.50 -13.66
CA ASN A 76 1.92 7.17 -13.83
C ASN A 76 2.32 6.51 -12.50
N CYS A 77 2.08 7.21 -11.38
CA CYS A 77 2.42 6.74 -10.04
C CYS A 77 1.19 6.17 -9.32
N LEU A 78 1.36 5.04 -8.62
CA LEU A 78 0.33 4.43 -7.76
C LEU A 78 0.72 4.54 -6.28
N VAL A 79 -0.22 4.92 -5.41
CA VAL A 79 -0.05 4.86 -3.96
C VAL A 79 -0.92 3.77 -3.35
N LEU A 80 -0.31 2.94 -2.52
CA LEU A 80 -0.96 1.94 -1.69
C LEU A 80 -0.79 2.34 -0.22
N GLY A 81 -1.88 2.87 0.34
CA GLY A 81 -1.95 3.36 1.72
C GLY A 81 -2.41 2.28 2.70
N PHE A 82 -1.68 2.13 3.80
CA PHE A 82 -2.01 1.20 4.89
C PHE A 82 -2.46 1.98 6.13
N SER A 83 -3.71 1.77 6.54
CA SER A 83 -4.25 2.30 7.79
C SER A 83 -5.15 1.26 8.45
N LEU A 84 -4.90 0.99 9.74
CA LEU A 84 -5.70 0.04 10.51
C LEU A 84 -7.02 0.67 11.01
N SER A 85 -7.00 1.96 11.32
CA SER A 85 -8.19 2.69 11.81
C SER A 85 -8.99 3.34 10.69
N GLY A 86 -8.44 3.46 9.48
CA GLY A 86 -9.03 4.21 8.37
C GLY A 86 -9.13 5.72 8.60
N THR A 87 -8.63 6.22 9.74
CA THR A 87 -8.70 7.63 10.15
C THR A 87 -7.37 8.36 10.04
N THR A 88 -6.32 7.70 9.53
CA THR A 88 -5.01 8.31 9.38
C THR A 88 -5.05 9.32 8.22
N GLN A 89 -5.36 10.58 8.55
CA GLN A 89 -5.49 11.65 7.57
C GLN A 89 -4.29 11.78 6.62
N SER A 90 -3.09 11.45 7.08
CA SER A 90 -1.87 11.51 6.28
C SER A 90 -1.76 10.43 5.18
N VAL A 91 -2.65 9.44 5.15
CA VAL A 91 -2.74 8.45 4.06
C VAL A 91 -3.88 8.79 3.08
N LEU A 92 -4.74 9.76 3.44
CA LEU A 92 -5.95 10.12 2.69
C LEU A 92 -5.77 11.36 1.79
N TYR A 93 -4.60 12.00 1.81
CA TYR A 93 -4.29 13.21 1.05
C TYR A 93 -2.94 13.10 0.34
#